data_AF-A0A0M0WXR6-F1
#
_entry.id   AF-A0A0M0WXR6-F1
#
_cell.length_a   1.000
_cell.length_b   1.000
_cell.length_c   1.000
_cell.angle_alpha   90.00
_cell.angle_beta   90.00
_cell.angle_gamma   90.00
#
_symmetry.space_group_name_H-M   'P 1'
#
loop_
_entity.id
_entity.type
_entity.pdbx_description
1 polymer ?
#
loop_
_entity_poly.entity_id
_entity_poly.type
_entity_poly.pdbx_seq_one_letter_code
_entity_poly.pdbx_strand_id
1 'polypeptide(L)'
;MSGLLFVALVGYGVYWAFFDMNRLPKGEYLTEETSPNGKYTLKAYVTNGGATTSYSVRGELVFNQKGNKTKNVYWNYRENTAKIFWKDNNTVVINGHTLDVPNDKFDFRNQ
;
A
#
# COMPACT_ATOMS: atom_id res chain seq x y z
N MET A 1 15.46 22.88 -25.53
CA MET A 1 14.14 22.39 -25.04
C MET A 1 14.00 20.86 -25.06
N SER A 2 14.64 20.10 -25.98
CA SER A 2 14.39 18.65 -26.15
C SER A 2 15.05 17.72 -25.12
N GLY A 3 16.24 18.03 -24.60
CA GLY A 3 16.95 17.14 -23.68
C GLY A 3 16.29 17.01 -22.30
N LEU A 4 15.75 18.11 -21.75
CA LEU A 4 15.09 18.14 -20.45
C LEU A 4 13.78 17.35 -20.42
N LEU A 5 13.00 17.42 -21.52
CA LEU A 5 11.81 16.60 -21.72
C LEU A 5 12.16 15.11 -21.79
N PHE A 6 13.25 14.75 -22.47
CA PHE A 6 13.69 13.37 -22.54
C PHE A 6 14.10 12.82 -21.16
N VAL A 7 14.89 13.58 -20.39
CA VAL A 7 15.28 13.18 -19.02
C VAL A 7 14.06 13.05 -18.12
N ALA A 8 13.09 13.96 -18.21
CA ALA A 8 11.85 13.88 -17.44
C ALA A 8 11.03 12.63 -17.79
N LEU A 9 10.93 12.28 -19.07
CA LEU A 9 10.22 11.07 -19.53
C LEU A 9 10.90 9.78 -19.05
N VAL A 10 12.23 9.71 -19.13
CA VAL A 10 12.99 8.56 -18.63
C VAL A 10 12.85 8.44 -17.11
N GLY A 11 12.98 9.55 -16.39
CA GLY A 11 12.78 9.57 -14.93
C GLY A 11 11.38 9.12 -14.52
N TYR A 12 10.34 9.61 -15.21
CA TYR A 12 8.98 9.15 -14.99
C TYR A 12 8.81 7.66 -15.28
N GLY A 13 9.41 7.15 -16.36
CA GLY A 13 9.40 5.72 -16.71
C GLY A 13 10.02 4.84 -15.62
N VAL A 14 11.15 5.27 -15.03
CA VAL A 14 11.79 4.58 -13.90
C VAL A 14 10.90 4.60 -12.66
N TYR A 15 10.34 5.77 -12.30
CA TYR A 15 9.41 5.88 -11.18
C TYR A 15 8.20 4.95 -11.35
N TRP A 16 7.58 4.98 -12.54
CA TRP A 16 6.45 4.12 -12.88
C TRP A 16 6.82 2.63 -12.88
N ALA A 17 8.05 2.28 -13.26
CA ALA A 17 8.52 0.90 -13.27
C ALA A 17 8.71 0.31 -11.86
N PHE A 18 9.23 1.10 -10.92
CA PHE A 18 9.77 0.56 -9.67
C PHE A 18 9.11 1.11 -8.39
N PHE A 19 8.44 2.26 -8.44
CA PHE A 19 7.93 2.97 -7.26
C PHE A 19 6.41 3.16 -7.23
N ASP A 20 5.70 2.90 -8.33
CA ASP A 20 4.24 3.00 -8.38
C ASP A 20 3.57 1.96 -7.45
N MET A 21 2.82 2.46 -6.46
CA MET A 21 2.07 1.64 -5.50
C MET A 21 0.96 0.82 -6.16
N ASN A 22 0.47 1.20 -7.34
CA ASN A 22 -0.55 0.42 -8.06
C ASN A 22 0.03 -0.83 -8.74
N ARG A 23 1.36 -0.94 -8.80
CA ARG A 23 2.06 -2.06 -9.45
C ARG A 23 2.61 -3.09 -8.47
N LEU A 24 2.26 -2.96 -7.19
CA LEU A 24 2.66 -3.93 -6.18
C LEU A 24 2.05 -5.31 -6.47
N PRO A 25 2.77 -6.40 -6.16
CA PRO A 25 2.26 -7.76 -6.32
C PRO A 25 0.96 -7.96 -5.51
N LYS A 26 0.08 -8.86 -5.99
CA LYS A 26 -1.21 -9.13 -5.32
C LYS A 26 -1.03 -9.68 -3.90
N GLY A 27 -0.13 -10.66 -3.78
CA GLY A 27 0.09 -11.39 -2.53
C GLY A 27 -1.01 -12.38 -2.16
N GLU A 28 -0.79 -13.06 -1.06
CA GLU A 28 -1.72 -13.97 -0.39
C GLU A 28 -2.43 -13.24 0.75
N TYR A 29 -3.74 -13.43 0.88
CA TYR A 29 -4.54 -12.76 1.91
C TYR A 29 -4.10 -13.17 3.32
N LEU A 30 -3.97 -12.18 4.21
CA LEU A 30 -3.66 -12.40 5.63
C LEU A 30 -4.90 -12.16 6.51
N THR A 31 -5.42 -10.93 6.47
CA THR A 31 -6.51 -10.48 7.33
C THR A 31 -7.10 -9.18 6.80
N GLU A 32 -8.23 -8.76 7.35
CA GLU A 32 -8.85 -7.47 7.08
C GLU A 32 -9.52 -6.90 8.32
N GLU A 33 -9.64 -5.57 8.36
CA GLU A 33 -10.37 -4.86 9.42
C GLU A 33 -11.16 -3.70 8.83
N THR A 34 -12.38 -3.52 9.32
CA THR A 34 -13.30 -2.48 8.83
C THR A 34 -13.33 -1.30 9.80
N SER A 35 -13.33 -0.08 9.24
CA SER A 35 -13.40 1.15 10.03
C SER A 35 -14.68 1.20 10.86
N PRO A 36 -14.72 1.89 12.01
CA PRO A 36 -15.89 1.90 12.89
C PRO A 36 -17.18 2.35 12.20
N ASN A 37 -17.09 3.29 11.26
CA ASN A 37 -18.23 3.76 10.47
C ASN A 37 -18.51 2.93 9.20
N GLY A 38 -17.76 1.85 8.95
CA GLY A 38 -17.92 0.98 7.78
C GLY A 38 -17.52 1.60 6.43
N LYS A 39 -16.97 2.83 6.41
CA LYS A 39 -16.60 3.52 5.17
C LYS A 39 -15.43 2.85 4.45
N TYR A 40 -14.52 2.26 5.23
CA TYR A 40 -13.29 1.66 4.74
C TYR A 40 -13.12 0.25 5.29
N THR A 41 -12.54 -0.63 4.48
CA THR A 41 -11.97 -1.90 4.94
C THR A 41 -10.53 -1.96 4.50
N LEU A 42 -9.60 -2.21 5.42
CA LEU A 42 -8.20 -2.42 5.08
C LEU A 42 -7.94 -3.93 5.00
N LYS A 43 -7.53 -4.40 3.81
CA LYS A 43 -7.12 -5.78 3.57
C LYS A 43 -5.60 -5.88 3.51
N ALA A 44 -5.01 -6.82 4.24
CA ALA A 44 -3.58 -7.07 4.22
C ALA A 44 -3.26 -8.36 3.46
N TYR A 45 -2.17 -8.30 2.69
CA TYR A 45 -1.66 -9.41 1.90
C TYR A 45 -0.16 -9.57 2.14
N VAL A 46 0.31 -10.81 2.30
CA VAL A 46 1.74 -11.12 2.29
C VAL A 46 2.18 -11.38 0.87
N THR A 47 3.36 -10.89 0.51
CA THR A 47 3.93 -11.04 -0.82
C THR A 47 5.30 -11.67 -0.69
N ASN A 48 5.59 -12.63 -1.57
CA ASN A 48 6.88 -13.30 -1.65
C ASN A 48 7.56 -12.89 -2.97
N GLY A 49 8.76 -12.30 -2.89
CA GLY A 49 9.54 -11.92 -4.06
C GLY A 49 10.40 -13.06 -4.64
N GLY A 50 10.40 -14.24 -4.02
CA GLY A 50 11.18 -15.41 -4.41
C GLY A 50 12.24 -15.81 -3.37
N ALA A 51 13.03 -16.83 -3.70
CA ALA A 51 13.93 -17.53 -2.77
C ALA A 51 14.96 -16.64 -2.05
N THR A 52 15.36 -15.51 -2.65
CA THR A 52 16.41 -14.63 -2.13
C THR A 52 15.89 -13.34 -1.49
N THR A 53 14.57 -13.14 -1.44
CA THR A 53 13.95 -11.91 -0.91
C THR A 53 13.09 -12.22 0.30
N SER A 54 13.08 -11.33 1.30
CA SER A 54 12.12 -11.45 2.39
C SER A 54 10.69 -11.14 1.93
N TYR A 55 9.73 -11.59 2.72
CA TYR A 55 8.33 -11.22 2.56
C TYR A 55 8.11 -9.72 2.75
N SER A 56 7.08 -9.22 2.09
CA SER A 56 6.55 -7.87 2.30
C SER A 56 5.05 -7.92 2.56
N VAL A 57 4.53 -7.00 3.36
CA VAL A 57 3.08 -6.84 3.56
C VAL A 57 2.56 -5.66 2.75
N ARG A 58 1.50 -5.91 1.99
CA ARG A 58 0.73 -4.93 1.23
C ARG A 58 -0.61 -4.69 1.91
N GLY A 59 -0.95 -3.43 2.19
CA GLY A 59 -2.27 -3.01 2.64
C GLY A 59 -3.07 -2.34 1.53
N GLU A 60 -4.21 -2.91 1.21
CA GLU A 60 -5.17 -2.43 0.21
C GLU A 60 -6.40 -1.84 0.94
N LEU A 61 -6.63 -0.55 0.77
CA LEU A 61 -7.78 0.16 1.30
C LEU A 61 -8.96 0.04 0.35
N VAL A 62 -10.06 -0.55 0.81
CA VAL A 62 -11.32 -0.68 0.09
C VAL A 62 -12.28 0.43 0.50
N PHE A 63 -12.86 1.13 -0.48
CA PHE A 63 -13.87 2.16 -0.26
C PHE A 63 -15.26 1.55 -0.39
N ASN A 64 -15.80 1.06 0.73
CA ASN A 64 -17.04 0.26 0.77
C ASN A 64 -18.25 0.99 0.16
N GLN A 65 -18.33 2.30 0.35
CA GLN A 65 -19.43 3.13 -0.16
C GLN A 65 -19.19 3.69 -1.57
N LYS A 66 -18.01 3.47 -2.17
CA LYS A 66 -17.66 3.97 -3.51
C LYS A 66 -17.51 2.85 -4.52
N GLY A 67 -18.42 1.87 -4.48
CA GLY A 67 -18.42 0.72 -5.40
C GLY A 67 -17.19 -0.17 -5.24
N ASN A 68 -16.67 -0.31 -4.02
CA ASN A 68 -15.51 -1.13 -3.69
C ASN A 68 -14.24 -0.80 -4.50
N LYS A 69 -14.06 0.48 -4.87
CA LYS A 69 -12.77 0.96 -5.38
C LYS A 69 -11.68 0.68 -4.35
N THR A 70 -10.48 0.36 -4.82
CA THR A 70 -9.35 0.03 -3.95
C THR A 70 -8.15 0.95 -4.19
N LYS A 71 -7.31 1.10 -3.17
CA LYS A 71 -6.06 1.85 -3.23
C LYS A 71 -5.02 1.17 -2.33
N ASN A 72 -3.81 0.94 -2.84
CA ASN A 72 -2.71 0.49 -2.00
C ASN A 72 -2.20 1.65 -1.14
N VAL A 73 -2.21 1.46 0.18
CA VAL A 73 -1.84 2.49 1.18
C VAL A 73 -0.70 2.04 2.08
N TYR A 74 -0.32 0.76 2.07
CA TYR A 74 0.76 0.25 2.91
C TYR A 74 1.62 -0.73 2.12
N TRP A 75 2.94 -0.55 2.20
CA TRP A 75 3.94 -1.44 1.63
C TRP A 75 5.17 -1.45 2.52
N ASN A 76 5.43 -2.59 3.16
CA ASN A 76 6.56 -2.74 4.07
C ASN A 76 7.34 -4.03 3.82
N TYR A 77 8.68 -3.93 3.91
CA TYR A 77 9.61 -5.04 3.66
C TYR A 77 10.01 -5.74 4.96
N ARG A 78 10.40 -7.02 4.86
CA ARG A 78 10.74 -7.89 6.00
C ARG A 78 9.57 -8.05 6.96
N GLU A 79 8.39 -8.25 6.38
CA GLU A 79 7.15 -8.40 7.12
C GLU A 79 6.28 -9.48 6.49
N ASN A 80 5.71 -10.36 7.32
CA ASN A 80 4.90 -11.50 6.89
C ASN A 80 3.59 -11.68 7.67
N THR A 81 3.30 -10.79 8.62
CA THR A 81 2.06 -10.78 9.41
C THR A 81 1.46 -9.39 9.42
N ALA A 82 0.15 -9.29 9.65
CA ALA A 82 -0.54 -8.00 9.73
C ALA A 82 -1.38 -7.92 11.00
N LYS A 83 -1.07 -6.93 11.85
CA LYS A 83 -1.89 -6.46 12.96
C LYS A 83 -2.52 -5.14 12.54
N ILE A 84 -3.83 -5.15 12.37
CA ILE A 84 -4.60 -3.99 11.94
C ILE A 84 -5.53 -3.59 13.08
N PHE A 85 -5.61 -2.29 13.37
CA PHE A 85 -6.68 -1.74 14.20
C PHE A 85 -6.98 -0.31 13.79
N TRP A 86 -8.23 0.10 13.99
CA TRP A 86 -8.69 1.45 13.70
C TRP A 86 -8.70 2.27 14.99
N LYS A 87 -8.02 3.42 14.99
CA LYS A 87 -8.07 4.39 16.09
C LYS A 87 -9.37 5.20 16.06
N ASP A 88 -9.84 5.49 14.84
CA ASP A 88 -11.09 6.19 14.57
C ASP A 88 -11.59 5.81 13.16
N ASN A 89 -12.52 6.60 12.61
CA ASN A 89 -13.15 6.39 11.31
C ASN A 89 -12.21 6.47 10.09
N ASN A 90 -11.06 7.10 10.24
CA ASN A 90 -10.13 7.45 9.15
C ASN A 90 -8.68 7.12 9.49
N THR A 91 -8.36 6.85 10.74
CA THR A 91 -7.00 6.53 11.17
C THR A 91 -6.84 5.04 11.42
N VAL A 92 -6.04 4.38 10.58
CA VAL A 92 -5.70 2.95 10.72
C VAL A 92 -4.26 2.78 11.17
N VAL A 93 -4.00 1.76 11.98
CA VAL A 93 -2.66 1.34 12.37
C VAL A 93 -2.39 -0.05 11.81
N ILE A 94 -1.26 -0.19 11.12
CA ILE A 94 -0.82 -1.42 10.47
C ILE A 94 0.57 -1.71 10.97
N ASN A 95 0.73 -2.76 11.79
CA ASN A 95 2.02 -3.16 12.36
C ASN A 95 2.80 -2.01 13.02
N GLY A 96 2.09 -1.07 13.66
CA GLY A 96 2.66 0.10 14.33
C GLY A 96 2.73 1.37 13.48
N HIS A 97 2.59 1.28 12.16
CA HIS A 97 2.50 2.45 11.28
C HIS A 97 1.09 3.02 11.30
N THR A 98 0.96 4.30 11.67
CA THR A 98 -0.33 5.01 11.68
C THR A 98 -0.53 5.75 10.36
N LEU A 99 -1.70 5.63 9.74
CA LEU A 99 -2.06 6.28 8.48
C LEU A 99 -3.44 6.95 8.58
N ASP A 100 -3.52 8.23 8.18
CA ASP A 100 -4.79 8.94 7.97
C ASP A 100 -5.29 8.70 6.53
N VAL A 101 -6.22 7.75 6.38
CA VAL A 101 -6.74 7.31 5.09
C VAL A 101 -7.96 8.14 4.65
N PRO A 102 -8.06 8.46 3.34
CA PRO A 102 -7.38 7.81 2.22
C PRO A 102 -6.12 8.52 1.72
N ASN A 103 -5.65 9.57 2.40
CA ASN A 103 -4.61 10.45 1.86
C ASN A 103 -3.21 9.89 2.10
N ASP A 104 -2.98 9.37 3.30
CA ASP A 104 -1.69 8.81 3.68
C ASP A 104 -1.40 7.49 2.98
N LYS A 105 -0.10 7.23 2.86
CA LYS A 105 0.44 5.94 2.48
C LYS A 105 1.77 5.72 3.18
N PHE A 106 2.06 4.47 3.52
CA PHE A 106 3.38 4.01 3.91
C PHE A 106 3.99 3.20 2.77
N ASP A 107 5.22 3.55 2.41
CA ASP A 107 6.02 2.83 1.43
C ASP A 107 7.46 2.86 1.90
N PHE A 108 7.98 1.71 2.33
CA PHE A 108 9.33 1.58 2.88
C PHE A 108 10.41 2.05 1.90
N ARG A 109 10.12 2.09 0.59
CA ARG A 109 11.06 2.56 -0.44
C ARG A 109 11.33 4.06 -0.38
N ASN A 110 10.48 4.82 0.33
CA ASN A 110 10.54 6.28 0.45
C ASN A 110 10.74 6.76 1.90
N GLN A 111 11.23 5.89 2.79
CA GLN A 111 11.57 6.23 4.18
C GLN A 111 13.07 6.44 4.36
#